data_AF-A0AB37HZP4-F1
#
_entry.id   AF-A0AB37HZP4-F1
#
_cell.length_a   1.000
_cell.length_b   1.000
_cell.length_c   1.000
_cell.angle_alpha   90.00
_cell.angle_beta   90.00
_cell.angle_gamma   90.00
#
_symmetry.space_group_name_H-M   'P 1'
#
loop_
_entity.id
_entity.type
_entity.pdbx_description
1 polymer ?
#
loop_
_entity_poly.entity_id
_entity_poly.type
_entity_poly.pdbx_seq_one_letter_code
_entity_poly.pdbx_strand_id
1 'polypeptide(L)'
;MGGAAGPEQGIAGPAAVPVEFLLDAAPALVRGVPGEPVWLTLRSLRGAWELAGGAEVFVCENPTVLEAAADRHGAASRPLVCTFGLPSQATWELLTGLGEVRCQVRADGDVVGWRIVKQLRARLPGAFTWRMPEGCTAYEEELLEDLLSDLKGDTLGP
;
A
#
# COMPACT_ATOMS: atom_id res chain seq x y z
N MET A 1 15.10 -63.70 -3.50
CA MET A 1 13.99 -63.48 -2.56
C MET A 1 14.51 -62.67 -1.38
N GLY A 2 13.94 -61.48 -1.13
CA GLY A 2 14.26 -60.55 -0.03
C GLY A 2 15.56 -59.76 -0.26
N GLY A 3 15.62 -58.42 -0.28
CA GLY A 3 14.96 -57.41 0.58
C GLY A 3 16.05 -56.84 1.51
N ALA A 4 16.82 -55.83 1.08
CA ALA A 4 16.58 -54.38 1.25
C ALA A 4 16.49 -53.92 2.72
N ALA A 5 17.48 -53.13 3.17
CA ALA A 5 17.32 -51.76 3.69
C ALA A 5 18.60 -51.33 4.44
N GLY A 6 19.25 -50.29 3.92
CA GLY A 6 20.31 -49.54 4.60
C GLY A 6 19.75 -48.57 5.63
N PRO A 7 20.62 -47.85 6.35
CA PRO A 7 20.36 -47.35 7.69
C PRO A 7 19.45 -46.14 7.74
N GLU A 8 18.78 -46.11 8.88
CA GLU A 8 17.89 -45.10 9.40
C GLU A 8 18.63 -43.86 9.93
N GLN A 9 18.06 -42.69 9.60
CA GLN A 9 17.86 -41.50 10.44
C GLN A 9 18.93 -40.40 10.46
N GLY A 10 18.51 -39.26 9.91
CA GLY A 10 18.98 -37.90 10.19
C GLY A 10 17.95 -36.92 9.64
N ILE A 11 16.78 -36.81 10.29
CA ILE A 11 15.73 -35.88 9.88
C ILE A 11 16.14 -34.46 10.29
N ALA A 12 16.70 -33.72 9.34
CA ALA A 12 16.90 -32.29 9.42
C ALA A 12 15.52 -31.59 9.60
N GLY A 13 15.49 -30.54 10.42
CA GLY A 13 14.27 -29.79 10.74
C GLY A 13 13.52 -29.29 9.50
N PRO A 14 12.23 -28.93 9.61
CA PRO A 14 11.47 -28.46 8.47
C PRO A 14 12.12 -27.19 7.92
N ALA A 15 12.70 -27.34 6.73
CA ALA A 15 13.14 -26.25 5.89
C ALA A 15 11.93 -25.34 5.63
N ALA A 16 12.13 -24.03 5.78
CA ALA A 16 11.16 -23.04 5.35
C ALA A 16 10.81 -23.30 3.88
N VAL A 17 9.54 -23.58 3.62
CA VAL A 17 9.03 -23.84 2.27
C VAL A 17 8.92 -22.49 1.55
N PRO A 18 9.48 -22.32 0.34
CA PRO A 18 9.31 -21.08 -0.41
C PRO A 18 7.86 -20.97 -0.87
N VAL A 19 7.21 -19.83 -0.59
CA VAL A 19 5.90 -19.51 -1.14
C VAL A 19 6.06 -19.12 -2.61
N GLU A 20 5.73 -20.04 -3.52
CA GLU A 20 5.62 -19.78 -4.95
C GLU A 20 4.25 -19.13 -5.26
N PHE A 21 4.24 -17.92 -5.85
CA PHE A 21 3.02 -17.31 -6.39
C PHE A 21 2.88 -17.61 -7.88
N LEU A 22 1.74 -18.22 -8.22
CA LEU A 22 1.31 -18.72 -9.53
C LEU A 22 1.12 -17.60 -10.58
N LEU A 23 1.54 -17.87 -11.82
CA LEU A 23 1.30 -17.08 -13.04
C LEU A 23 -0.03 -17.50 -13.69
N ASP A 24 -0.97 -16.56 -13.87
CA ASP A 24 -1.87 -16.53 -15.03
C ASP A 24 -2.31 -15.08 -15.31
N ALA A 25 -2.42 -14.71 -16.59
CA ALA A 25 -2.43 -13.32 -17.05
C ALA A 25 -3.84 -12.80 -17.40
N ALA A 26 -4.30 -11.77 -16.69
CA ALA A 26 -5.16 -10.69 -17.19
C ALA A 26 -4.99 -9.44 -16.30
N PRO A 27 -5.03 -8.22 -16.85
CA PRO A 27 -4.51 -7.02 -16.20
C PRO A 27 -5.54 -6.44 -15.23
N ALA A 28 -5.53 -6.91 -13.99
CA ALA A 28 -6.16 -6.26 -12.87
C ALA A 28 -5.13 -6.23 -11.75
N LEU A 29 -4.96 -5.07 -11.12
CA LEU A 29 -4.22 -4.91 -9.86
C LEU A 29 -4.44 -6.16 -9.01
N VAL A 30 -3.35 -6.81 -8.59
CA VAL A 30 -3.33 -8.01 -7.72
C VAL A 30 -4.59 -8.01 -6.86
N ARG A 31 -5.54 -8.93 -7.13
CA ARG A 31 -6.80 -8.97 -6.39
C ARG A 31 -6.48 -9.47 -4.98
N GLY A 32 -6.01 -8.54 -4.15
CA GLY A 32 -5.79 -8.74 -2.73
C GLY A 32 -7.09 -9.16 -2.06
N VAL A 33 -6.97 -9.65 -0.83
CA VAL A 33 -8.16 -9.86 0.00
C VAL A 33 -8.81 -8.48 0.21
N PRO A 34 -10.10 -8.31 -0.07
CA PRO A 34 -10.76 -7.01 0.10
C PRO A 34 -10.54 -6.47 1.51
N GLY A 35 -10.01 -5.26 1.60
CA GLY A 35 -9.68 -4.60 2.86
C GLY A 35 -8.30 -4.88 3.43
N GLU A 36 -7.53 -5.80 2.83
CA GLU A 36 -6.17 -6.11 3.27
C GLU A 36 -5.11 -5.37 2.44
N PRO A 37 -4.08 -4.78 3.08
CA PRO A 37 -2.95 -4.19 2.36
C PRO A 37 -2.20 -5.21 1.51
N VAL A 38 -1.72 -4.78 0.34
CA VAL A 38 -0.88 -5.59 -0.55
C VAL A 38 0.42 -4.87 -0.82
N TRP A 39 1.54 -5.57 -0.62
CA TRP A 39 2.85 -5.05 -1.02
C TRP A 39 3.02 -5.13 -2.53
N LEU A 40 3.19 -3.97 -3.18
CA LEU A 40 3.38 -3.89 -4.62
C LEU A 40 4.86 -3.77 -4.96
N THR A 41 5.32 -4.64 -5.86
CA THR A 41 6.63 -4.50 -6.50
C THR A 41 6.48 -3.78 -7.83
N LEU A 42 7.56 -3.27 -8.40
CA LEU A 42 7.50 -2.69 -9.76
C LEU A 42 7.01 -3.73 -10.80
N ARG A 43 7.33 -5.02 -10.60
CA ARG A 43 6.84 -6.09 -11.46
C ARG A 43 5.32 -6.26 -11.34
N SER A 44 4.73 -5.99 -10.16
CA SER A 44 3.28 -6.05 -9.93
C SER A 44 2.49 -5.00 -10.74
N LEU A 45 3.17 -3.95 -11.22
CA LEU A 45 2.58 -2.85 -11.99
C LEU A 45 2.76 -2.99 -13.50
N ARG A 46 3.30 -4.12 -13.98
CA ARG A 46 3.43 -4.38 -15.42
C ARG A 46 2.07 -4.75 -16.01
N GLY A 47 1.66 -4.04 -17.05
CA GLY A 47 0.38 -4.27 -17.75
C GLY A 47 -0.62 -3.16 -17.47
N ALA A 48 -1.85 -3.32 -17.95
CA ALA A 48 -2.91 -2.37 -17.63
C ALA A 48 -3.38 -2.57 -16.17
N TRP A 49 -3.82 -1.51 -15.55
CA TRP A 49 -4.49 -1.54 -14.26
C TRP A 49 -5.32 -0.27 -14.16
N GLU A 50 -6.36 -0.31 -13.35
CA GLU A 50 -7.27 0.81 -13.15
C GLU A 50 -7.58 0.95 -11.67
N LEU A 51 -7.82 2.18 -11.22
CA LEU A 51 -8.33 2.43 -9.89
C LEU A 51 -9.78 1.94 -9.81
N ALA A 52 -10.07 1.05 -8.86
CA ALA A 52 -11.39 0.47 -8.69
C ALA A 52 -12.38 1.48 -8.09
N GLY A 53 -12.86 2.42 -8.91
CA GLY A 53 -13.76 3.48 -8.49
C GLY A 53 -13.13 4.49 -7.51
N GLY A 54 -13.81 5.62 -7.32
CA GLY A 54 -13.34 6.70 -6.46
C GLY A 54 -12.67 7.85 -7.22
N ALA A 55 -12.98 9.08 -6.82
CA ALA A 55 -12.45 10.31 -7.43
C ALA A 55 -11.10 10.75 -6.82
N GLU A 56 -10.62 10.06 -5.79
CA GLU A 56 -9.50 10.50 -4.96
C GLU A 56 -8.80 9.32 -4.29
N VAL A 57 -7.47 9.42 -4.18
CA VAL A 57 -6.58 8.47 -3.52
C VAL A 57 -5.88 9.17 -2.36
N PHE A 58 -5.75 8.48 -1.22
CA PHE A 58 -4.95 8.94 -0.09
C PHE A 58 -3.54 8.35 -0.17
N VAL A 59 -2.55 9.13 0.27
CA VAL A 59 -1.16 8.72 0.33
C VAL A 59 -0.60 9.09 1.69
N CYS A 60 -0.13 8.10 2.44
CA CYS A 60 0.58 8.27 3.71
C CYS A 60 2.01 7.76 3.58
N GLU A 61 2.89 8.13 4.50
CA GLU A 61 4.25 7.62 4.57
C GLU A 61 4.34 6.43 5.52
N ASN A 62 3.64 6.54 6.65
CA ASN A 62 3.73 5.63 7.76
C ASN A 62 2.82 4.39 7.57
N PRO A 63 3.35 3.15 7.70
CA PRO A 63 2.56 1.92 7.63
C PRO A 63 1.44 1.84 8.67
N THR A 64 1.59 2.45 9.85
CA THR A 64 0.58 2.39 10.91
C THR A 64 -0.75 2.98 10.48
N VAL A 65 -0.76 3.99 9.60
CA VAL A 65 -2.00 4.54 9.03
C VAL A 65 -2.69 3.52 8.13
N LEU A 66 -1.92 2.80 7.30
CA LEU A 66 -2.43 1.77 6.38
C LEU A 66 -2.97 0.56 7.13
N GLU A 67 -2.24 0.07 8.13
CA GLU A 67 -2.64 -1.04 8.99
C GLU A 67 -3.92 -0.70 9.77
N ALA A 68 -3.96 0.46 10.42
CA ALA A 68 -5.15 0.87 11.18
C ALA A 68 -6.38 1.14 10.29
N ALA A 69 -6.18 1.55 9.04
CA ALA A 69 -7.28 1.71 8.08
C ALA A 69 -7.87 0.36 7.66
N ALA A 70 -7.03 -0.63 7.45
CA ALA A 70 -7.45 -2.00 7.18
C ALA A 70 -8.22 -2.59 8.37
N ASP A 71 -7.68 -2.47 9.59
CA ASP A 71 -8.33 -2.97 10.81
C ASP A 71 -9.71 -2.33 11.06
N ARG A 72 -9.83 -1.02 10.81
CA ARG A 72 -11.04 -0.27 11.13
C ARG A 72 -12.11 -0.31 10.04
N HIS A 73 -11.71 -0.18 8.78
CA HIS A 73 -12.66 -0.03 7.67
C HIS A 73 -12.66 -1.22 6.71
N GLY A 74 -11.60 -2.02 6.68
CA GLY A 74 -11.44 -3.13 5.74
C GLY A 74 -11.79 -2.72 4.32
N ALA A 75 -12.66 -3.49 3.67
CA ALA A 75 -13.08 -3.24 2.28
C ALA A 75 -13.87 -1.92 2.10
N ALA A 76 -14.34 -1.30 3.18
CA ALA A 76 -14.99 0.00 3.14
C ALA A 76 -13.99 1.17 3.26
N SER A 77 -12.68 0.92 3.35
CA SER A 77 -11.67 1.98 3.33
C SER A 77 -11.63 2.66 1.95
N ARG A 78 -11.42 3.97 1.93
CA ARG A 78 -11.08 4.71 0.69
C ARG A 78 -9.71 4.25 0.18
N PRO A 79 -9.44 4.37 -1.14
CA PRO A 79 -8.15 3.97 -1.70
C PRO A 79 -6.97 4.67 -1.00
N LEU A 80 -6.04 3.89 -0.46
CA LEU A 80 -4.89 4.37 0.31
C LEU A 80 -3.60 3.71 -0.20
N VAL A 81 -2.55 4.51 -0.37
CA VAL A 81 -1.20 4.07 -0.72
C VAL A 81 -0.24 4.48 0.40
N CYS A 82 0.49 3.53 0.98
CA CYS A 82 1.60 3.84 1.87
C CYS A 82 2.90 3.88 1.08
N THR A 83 3.72 4.92 1.27
CA THR A 83 5.04 5.02 0.63
C THR A 83 6.14 4.31 1.40
N PHE A 84 5.94 4.06 2.71
CA PHE A 84 6.91 3.43 3.61
C PHE A 84 8.29 4.11 3.54
N GLY A 85 8.31 5.40 3.88
CA GLY A 85 9.44 6.30 3.66
C GLY A 85 9.42 7.01 2.30
N LEU A 86 10.62 7.29 1.76
CA LEU A 86 10.78 7.95 0.45
C LEU A 86 10.14 7.10 -0.66
N PRO A 87 9.36 7.71 -1.58
CA PRO A 87 8.68 6.96 -2.64
C PRO A 87 9.63 6.11 -3.49
N SER A 88 9.36 4.80 -3.53
CA SER A 88 10.07 3.84 -4.37
C SER A 88 9.74 4.04 -5.86
N GLN A 89 10.47 3.36 -6.76
CA GLN A 89 10.12 3.35 -8.18
C GLN A 89 8.71 2.77 -8.43
N ALA A 90 8.30 1.75 -7.67
CA ALA A 90 6.96 1.18 -7.79
C ALA A 90 5.90 2.20 -7.35
N THR A 91 6.15 2.93 -6.25
CA THR A 91 5.27 4.01 -5.79
C THR A 91 5.12 5.08 -6.87
N TRP A 92 6.21 5.48 -7.52
CA TRP A 92 6.13 6.45 -8.61
C TRP A 92 5.38 5.93 -9.82
N GLU A 93 5.64 4.69 -10.24
CA GLU A 93 4.94 4.07 -11.37
C GLU A 93 3.42 4.03 -11.10
N LEU A 94 3.02 3.59 -9.91
CA LEU A 94 1.62 3.59 -9.48
C LEU A 94 1.03 5.00 -9.48
N LEU A 95 1.62 5.93 -8.72
CA LEU A 95 1.01 7.25 -8.52
C LEU A 95 0.98 8.10 -9.80
N THR A 96 1.98 7.99 -10.67
CA THR A 96 1.97 8.70 -11.96
C THR A 96 1.04 8.05 -12.98
N GLY A 97 0.86 6.73 -12.93
CA GLY A 97 -0.12 6.02 -13.76
C GLY A 97 -1.58 6.38 -13.44
N LEU A 98 -1.85 6.94 -12.25
CA LEU A 98 -3.17 7.49 -11.90
C LEU A 98 -3.54 8.75 -12.70
N GLY A 99 -2.58 9.42 -13.35
CA GLY A 99 -2.84 10.62 -14.14
C GLY A 99 -3.30 11.82 -13.29
N GLU A 100 -4.47 12.38 -13.61
CA GLU A 100 -5.03 13.57 -12.95
C GLU A 100 -5.91 13.26 -11.73
N VAL A 101 -5.93 12.02 -11.26
CA VAL A 101 -6.65 11.65 -10.04
C VAL A 101 -6.16 12.52 -8.87
N ARG A 102 -7.12 12.98 -8.07
CA ARG A 102 -6.83 13.76 -6.88
C ARG A 102 -6.11 12.89 -5.85
N CYS A 103 -4.97 13.37 -5.36
CA CYS A 103 -4.15 12.67 -4.37
C CYS A 103 -4.05 13.50 -3.09
N GLN A 104 -4.49 12.96 -1.96
CA GLN A 104 -4.37 13.56 -0.64
C GLN A 104 -3.12 13.01 0.04
N VAL A 105 -2.05 13.79 0.09
CA VAL A 105 -0.73 13.32 0.50
C VAL A 105 -0.35 13.82 1.89
N ARG A 106 0.14 12.92 2.74
CA ARG A 106 0.67 13.18 4.07
C ARG A 106 1.95 12.38 4.29
N ALA A 107 2.78 12.89 5.18
CA ALA A 107 3.89 12.20 5.81
C ALA A 107 4.09 12.81 7.21
N ASP A 108 5.06 12.32 7.95
CA ASP A 108 5.43 12.89 9.25
C ASP A 108 5.79 14.38 9.18
N GLY A 109 5.49 15.09 10.26
CA GLY A 109 5.73 16.53 10.43
C GLY A 109 7.21 16.89 10.64
N ASP A 110 8.13 16.22 9.95
CA ASP A 110 9.56 16.47 10.05
C ASP A 110 10.18 16.86 8.70
N VAL A 111 11.50 17.07 8.69
CA VAL A 111 12.22 17.49 7.47
C VAL A 111 12.10 16.46 6.35
N VAL A 112 12.05 15.16 6.68
CA VAL A 112 11.98 14.07 5.71
C VAL A 112 10.56 13.94 5.18
N GLY A 113 9.54 13.97 6.02
CA GLY A 113 8.15 13.92 5.60
C GLY A 113 7.76 15.13 4.74
N TRP A 114 8.22 16.34 5.09
CA TRP A 114 8.06 17.51 4.22
C TRP A 114 8.76 17.36 2.87
N ARG A 115 9.91 16.67 2.81
CA ARG A 115 10.59 16.36 1.54
C ARG A 115 9.75 15.40 0.68
N ILE A 116 9.17 14.36 1.27
CA ILE A 116 8.29 13.40 0.60
C ILE A 116 7.08 14.12 0.00
N VAL A 117 6.37 14.90 0.81
CA VAL A 117 5.18 15.65 0.37
C VAL A 117 5.51 16.64 -0.75
N LYS A 118 6.65 17.35 -0.67
CA LYS A 118 7.09 18.25 -1.75
C LYS A 118 7.39 17.49 -3.05
N GLN A 119 8.02 16.32 -2.98
CA GLN A 119 8.29 15.50 -4.17
C GLN A 119 7.00 15.00 -4.82
N LEU A 120 6.05 14.50 -4.02
CA LEU A 120 4.75 14.05 -4.50
C LEU A 120 4.00 15.20 -5.18
N ARG A 121 3.91 16.36 -4.52
CA ARG A 121 3.23 17.55 -5.07
C ARG A 121 3.89 18.13 -6.32
N ALA A 122 5.21 18.02 -6.45
CA ALA A 122 5.92 18.50 -7.63
C ALA A 122 5.68 17.60 -8.86
N ARG A 123 5.43 16.30 -8.65
CA ARG A 123 5.33 15.31 -9.73
C ARG A 123 3.90 14.91 -10.08
N LEU A 124 2.97 15.05 -9.16
CA LEU A 124 1.56 14.68 -9.33
C LEU A 124 0.69 15.95 -9.43
N PRO A 125 0.11 16.26 -10.62
CA PRO A 125 -0.71 17.45 -10.81
C PRO A 125 -1.91 17.55 -9.86
N GLY A 126 -2.49 16.41 -9.49
CA GLY A 126 -3.64 16.31 -8.58
C GLY A 126 -3.30 16.23 -7.09
N ALA A 127 -2.04 16.45 -6.67
CA ALA A 127 -1.63 16.26 -5.28
C ALA A 127 -1.85 17.49 -4.37
N PHE A 128 -2.59 17.27 -3.28
CA PHE A 128 -2.90 18.23 -2.23
C PHE A 128 -2.43 17.70 -0.88
N THR A 129 -1.99 18.60 0.01
CA THR A 129 -1.61 18.21 1.38
C THR A 129 -2.82 17.74 2.17
N TRP A 130 -2.70 16.60 2.83
CA TRP A 130 -3.74 16.01 3.66
C TRP A 130 -3.49 16.28 5.15
N ARG A 131 -4.35 17.13 5.75
CA ARG A 131 -4.24 17.58 7.15
C ARG A 131 -2.83 18.08 7.54
N MET A 132 -2.09 18.61 6.56
CA MET A 132 -0.70 19.02 6.73
C MET A 132 -0.55 20.46 6.23
N PRO A 133 -1.05 21.46 7.00
CA PRO A 133 -0.83 22.86 6.67
C PRO A 133 0.67 23.19 6.68
N GLU A 134 1.06 24.27 6.01
CA GLU A 134 2.46 24.71 5.98
C GLU A 134 3.03 24.85 7.40
N GLY A 135 4.18 24.24 7.64
CA GLY A 135 4.82 24.26 8.96
C GLY A 135 4.25 23.26 9.99
N CYS A 136 3.31 22.39 9.60
CA CYS A 136 2.86 21.27 10.42
C CYS A 136 4.04 20.43 10.93
N THR A 137 4.03 20.15 12.24
CA THR A 137 5.02 19.33 12.93
C THR A 137 4.45 18.02 13.48
N ALA A 138 3.16 17.76 13.27
CA ALA A 138 2.50 16.57 13.79
C ALA A 138 2.88 15.34 12.97
N TYR A 139 3.26 14.27 13.66
CA TYR A 139 3.47 12.94 13.11
C TYR A 139 2.13 12.32 12.64
N GLU A 140 2.18 11.28 11.81
CA GLU A 140 0.96 10.63 11.34
C GLU A 140 0.20 9.92 12.47
N GLU A 141 0.91 9.30 13.41
CA GLU A 141 0.32 8.60 14.55
C GLU A 141 -0.41 9.55 15.52
N GLU A 142 0.08 10.78 15.67
CA GLU A 142 -0.55 11.79 16.53
C GLU A 142 -1.93 12.21 16.01
N LEU A 143 -2.15 12.10 14.70
CA LEU A 143 -3.43 12.42 14.06
C LEU A 143 -4.19 11.18 13.61
N LEU A 144 -3.79 9.98 14.06
CA LEU A 144 -4.28 8.71 13.50
C LEU A 144 -5.81 8.63 13.46
N GLU A 145 -6.50 9.04 14.52
CA GLU A 145 -7.97 9.03 14.57
C GLU A 145 -8.62 9.95 13.53
N ASP A 146 -8.06 11.15 13.35
CA ASP A 146 -8.50 12.11 12.35
C ASP A 146 -8.25 11.60 10.93
N LEU A 147 -7.07 11.04 10.68
CA LEU A 147 -6.71 10.45 9.39
C LEU A 147 -7.65 9.30 9.03
N LEU A 148 -7.89 8.40 9.97
CA LEU A 148 -8.79 7.27 9.76
C LEU A 148 -10.25 7.72 9.59
N SER A 149 -10.66 8.87 10.14
CA SER A 149 -12.00 9.40 9.88
C SER A 149 -12.21 9.79 8.41
N ASP A 150 -11.18 10.33 7.76
CA ASP A 150 -11.22 10.73 6.33
C ASP A 150 -11.20 9.53 5.38
N LEU A 151 -10.64 8.41 5.84
CA LEU A 151 -10.49 7.15 5.10
C LEU A 151 -11.75 6.28 5.12
N LYS A 152 -12.79 6.67 5.85
CA LYS A 152 -14.06 5.97 5.81
C LYS A 152 -14.68 6.14 4.42
N GLY A 153 -14.84 5.06 3.67
CA GLY A 153 -15.55 5.06 2.40
C GLY A 153 -17.05 5.17 2.61
N ASP A 154 -17.73 5.75 1.62
CA ASP A 154 -19.16 5.58 1.49
C ASP A 154 -19.41 4.09 1.31
N THR A 155 -20.29 3.53 2.13
CA THR A 155 -20.64 2.12 2.04
C THR A 155 -21.12 1.88 0.61
N LEU A 156 -20.35 1.13 -0.19
CA LEU A 156 -20.91 0.51 -1.38
C LEU A 156 -22.01 -0.40 -0.83
N GLY A 157 -23.25 0.07 -0.94
CA GLY A 157 -24.42 -0.73 -0.62
C GLY A 157 -24.35 -2.07 -1.36
N PRO A 158 -25.01 -3.11 -0.84
CA PRO A 158 -25.05 -4.41 -1.50
C PRO A 158 -25.56 -4.32 -2.95
#